data_AF-A0A9P9G778-F1
#
_entry.id   AF-A0A9P9G778-F1
#
_cell.length_a   1.000
_cell.length_b   1.000
_cell.length_c   1.000
_cell.angle_alpha   90.00
_cell.angle_beta   90.00
_cell.angle_gamma   90.00
#
_symmetry.space_group_name_H-M   'P 1'
#
loop_
_entity.id
_entity.type
_entity.pdbx_description
1 polymer ?
#
loop_
_entity_poly.entity_id
_entity_poly.type
_entity_poly.pdbx_seq_one_letter_code
_entity_poly.pdbx_strand_id
1 'polypeptide(L)'
;RKWIDNESYVLFPTALGLFIVGTCGALGTDDLLACFVAGSALNWDGHYLRETEIRHDEVNSCVDVLLNFGGFMYIGAILPWPDFHDPTGTGITWSRLLVLGLLVLIFRRLPAIFAFYKLMPDVCTSWKEALFMGYFGPIGAGAVFYVEHARHLFPHDGEGDEEETNLVRAMGPTVYWLVLFSIIVHGLSIPALNIFYHYTGKAPIKDDAVELRRISMRVTPPANAVAGDGDTFIAYNRFSRHLGGNVASLPIGRSTTEDQGFSDDEDLGKGRPSQGKKGGLTWV
;
A
#
# COMPACT_ATOMS: atom_id res chain seq x y z
N ARG A 1 -15.15 -4.45 -31.69
CA ARG A 1 -14.11 -4.40 -30.63
C ARG A 1 -14.03 -3.03 -29.90
N LYS A 2 -15.12 -2.24 -29.83
CA LYS A 2 -15.26 -1.04 -28.98
C LYS A 2 -16.69 -1.00 -28.40
N TRP A 3 -16.94 -1.78 -27.35
CA TRP A 3 -18.26 -1.81 -26.68
C TRP A 3 -18.19 -1.23 -25.26
N ILE A 4 -17.00 -0.76 -24.85
CA ILE A 4 -16.78 -0.08 -23.58
C ILE A 4 -16.31 1.33 -23.91
N ASP A 5 -17.11 2.31 -23.51
CA ASP A 5 -16.70 3.71 -23.49
C ASP A 5 -15.60 3.92 -22.44
N ASN A 6 -14.67 4.84 -22.72
CA ASN A 6 -13.53 5.11 -21.85
C ASN A 6 -13.96 5.44 -20.40
N GLU A 7 -15.08 6.14 -20.24
CA GLU A 7 -15.66 6.50 -18.94
C GLU A 7 -16.22 5.27 -18.20
N SER A 8 -16.80 4.30 -18.92
CA SER A 8 -17.36 3.08 -18.34
C SER A 8 -16.29 2.11 -17.84
N TYR A 9 -15.11 2.09 -18.47
CA TYR A 9 -14.01 1.23 -18.03
C TYR A 9 -13.46 1.63 -16.66
N VAL A 10 -13.47 2.92 -16.39
CA VAL A 10 -12.99 3.52 -15.13
C VAL A 10 -13.96 3.25 -13.98
N LEU A 11 -15.28 3.21 -14.24
CA LEU A 11 -16.26 2.87 -13.20
C LEU A 11 -16.37 1.36 -12.91
N PHE A 12 -15.73 0.53 -13.73
CA PHE A 12 -15.90 -0.92 -13.69
C PHE A 12 -15.56 -1.57 -12.34
N PRO A 13 -14.44 -1.27 -11.65
CA PRO A 13 -14.14 -1.88 -10.35
C PRO A 13 -15.13 -1.47 -9.26
N THR A 14 -15.51 -0.19 -9.25
CA THR A 14 -16.50 0.31 -8.30
C THR A 14 -17.85 -0.36 -8.51
N ALA A 15 -18.31 -0.48 -9.76
CA ALA A 15 -19.55 -1.17 -10.10
C ALA A 15 -19.49 -2.66 -9.77
N LEU A 16 -18.38 -3.33 -10.09
CA LEU A 16 -18.14 -4.74 -9.77
C LEU A 16 -18.15 -4.97 -8.25
N GLY A 17 -17.48 -4.11 -7.48
CA GLY A 17 -17.47 -4.16 -6.02
C GLY A 17 -18.87 -4.04 -5.43
N LEU A 18 -19.63 -3.01 -5.83
CA LEU A 18 -21.00 -2.81 -5.38
C LEU A 18 -21.92 -3.97 -5.78
N PHE A 19 -21.73 -4.54 -6.99
CA PHE A 19 -22.49 -5.68 -7.46
C PHE A 19 -22.22 -6.94 -6.62
N ILE A 20 -20.95 -7.20 -6.28
CA ILE A 20 -20.56 -8.34 -5.45
C ILE A 20 -21.09 -8.17 -4.03
N VAL A 21 -20.90 -7.00 -3.41
CA VAL A 21 -21.45 -6.71 -2.07
C VAL A 21 -22.97 -6.91 -2.05
N GLY A 22 -23.69 -6.40 -3.06
CA GLY A 22 -25.14 -6.56 -3.16
C GLY A 22 -25.58 -8.02 -3.34
N THR A 23 -24.89 -8.78 -4.18
CA THR A 23 -25.23 -10.18 -4.46
C THR A 23 -24.86 -11.10 -3.29
N CYS A 24 -23.68 -10.91 -2.68
CA CYS A 24 -23.26 -11.65 -1.49
C CYS A 24 -24.14 -11.33 -0.29
N GLY A 25 -24.52 -10.06 -0.11
CA GLY A 25 -25.49 -9.65 0.92
C GLY A 25 -26.86 -10.31 0.72
N ALA A 26 -27.33 -10.45 -0.52
CA ALA A 26 -28.58 -11.16 -0.81
C ALA A 26 -28.50 -12.68 -0.59
N LEU A 27 -27.34 -13.28 -0.81
CA LEU A 27 -27.09 -14.71 -0.59
C LEU A 27 -26.73 -15.06 0.87
N GLY A 28 -26.38 -14.06 1.69
CA GLY A 28 -25.88 -14.25 3.05
C GLY A 28 -24.46 -14.82 3.12
N THR A 29 -23.64 -14.60 2.09
CA THR A 29 -22.23 -15.04 2.03
C THR A 29 -21.26 -13.90 2.37
N ASP A 30 -20.02 -14.22 2.73
CA ASP A 30 -18.96 -13.23 3.03
C ASP A 30 -18.65 -12.35 1.81
N ASP A 31 -19.03 -11.08 1.90
CA ASP A 31 -18.86 -10.05 0.87
C ASP A 31 -17.43 -9.52 0.80
N LEU A 32 -16.75 -9.36 1.94
CA LEU A 32 -15.36 -8.90 1.99
C LEU A 32 -14.40 -9.86 1.27
N LEU A 33 -14.53 -11.17 1.53
CA LEU A 33 -13.73 -12.20 0.89
C LEU A 33 -14.05 -12.28 -0.61
N ALA A 34 -15.33 -12.22 -0.99
CA ALA A 34 -15.74 -12.23 -2.40
C ALA A 34 -15.17 -11.03 -3.16
N CYS A 35 -15.25 -9.82 -2.59
CA CYS A 35 -14.65 -8.62 -3.17
C CYS A 35 -13.12 -8.72 -3.27
N PHE A 36 -12.44 -9.29 -2.26
CA PHE A 36 -11.00 -9.51 -2.29
C PHE A 36 -10.58 -10.47 -3.42
N VAL A 37 -11.28 -11.60 -3.56
CA VAL A 37 -11.01 -12.58 -4.62
C VAL A 37 -11.28 -11.98 -6.00
N ALA A 38 -12.38 -11.25 -6.17
CA ALA A 38 -12.70 -10.59 -7.43
C ALA A 38 -11.68 -9.50 -7.79
N GLY A 39 -11.23 -8.69 -6.83
CA GLY A 39 -10.17 -7.70 -7.03
C GLY A 39 -8.83 -8.35 -7.39
N SER A 40 -8.51 -9.48 -6.77
CA SER A 40 -7.31 -10.27 -7.09
C SER A 40 -7.40 -10.88 -8.49
N ALA A 41 -8.56 -11.40 -8.88
CA ALA A 41 -8.80 -11.95 -10.20
C ALA A 41 -8.74 -10.87 -11.29
N LEU A 42 -9.28 -9.68 -11.02
CA LEU A 42 -9.25 -8.54 -11.93
C LEU A 42 -7.83 -8.08 -12.25
N ASN A 43 -6.92 -8.19 -11.28
CA ASN A 43 -5.52 -7.78 -11.42
C ASN A 43 -4.56 -8.95 -11.70
N TRP A 44 -5.07 -10.16 -11.94
CA TRP A 44 -4.25 -11.37 -12.02
C TRP A 44 -3.23 -11.35 -13.15
N ASP A 45 -3.61 -10.82 -14.31
CA ASP A 45 -2.75 -10.73 -15.51
C ASP A 45 -2.07 -9.36 -15.65
N GLY A 46 -2.36 -8.41 -14.76
CA GLY A 46 -1.85 -7.04 -14.80
C GLY A 46 -2.33 -6.21 -16.00
N HIS A 47 -3.19 -6.76 -16.87
CA HIS A 47 -3.71 -6.04 -18.03
C HIS A 47 -4.60 -4.88 -17.59
N TYR A 48 -5.46 -5.12 -16.61
CA TYR A 48 -6.32 -4.09 -16.01
C TYR A 48 -5.50 -2.93 -15.43
N LEU A 49 -4.47 -3.24 -14.62
CA LEU A 49 -3.58 -2.24 -14.03
C LEU A 49 -2.84 -1.41 -15.08
N ARG A 50 -2.34 -2.04 -16.15
CA ARG A 50 -1.67 -1.33 -17.23
C ARG A 50 -2.63 -0.40 -17.97
N GLU A 51 -3.87 -0.84 -18.20
CA GLU A 51 -4.87 -0.02 -18.87
C GLU A 51 -5.35 1.15 -18.01
N THR A 52 -5.50 0.98 -16.70
CA THR A 52 -5.86 2.08 -15.78
C THR A 52 -4.75 3.12 -15.67
N GLU A 53 -3.48 2.70 -15.67
CA GLU A 53 -2.33 3.61 -15.71
C GLU A 53 -2.30 4.45 -17.01
N ILE A 54 -2.49 3.81 -18.17
CA ILE A 54 -2.52 4.48 -19.48
C ILE A 54 -3.69 5.46 -19.57
N ARG A 55 -4.83 5.12 -18.97
CA ARG A 55 -6.06 5.92 -19.06
C ARG A 55 -6.19 6.97 -17.96
N HIS A 56 -5.20 7.08 -17.06
CA HIS A 56 -5.23 7.98 -15.91
C HIS A 56 -6.55 7.88 -15.15
N ASP A 57 -6.83 6.68 -14.63
CA ASP A 57 -8.02 6.45 -13.83
C ASP A 57 -8.03 7.31 -12.55
N GLU A 58 -8.74 8.44 -12.60
CA GLU A 58 -8.91 9.35 -11.47
C GLU A 58 -10.14 9.01 -10.62
N VAL A 59 -11.13 8.30 -11.16
CA VAL A 59 -12.42 8.10 -10.47
C VAL A 59 -12.31 7.06 -9.37
N ASN A 60 -11.66 5.91 -9.61
CA ASN A 60 -11.47 4.92 -8.55
C ASN A 60 -10.62 5.49 -7.40
N SER A 61 -9.64 6.35 -7.73
CA SER A 61 -8.86 7.09 -6.74
C SER A 61 -9.74 8.05 -5.90
N CYS A 62 -10.65 8.80 -6.55
CA CYS A 62 -11.59 9.67 -5.83
C CYS A 62 -12.52 8.88 -4.90
N VAL A 63 -13.07 7.75 -5.38
CA VAL A 63 -13.93 6.87 -4.58
C VAL A 63 -13.18 6.31 -3.38
N ASP A 64 -11.95 5.82 -3.57
CA ASP A 64 -11.11 5.32 -2.49
C ASP A 64 -10.84 6.39 -1.42
N VAL A 65 -10.45 7.61 -1.85
CA VAL A 65 -10.23 8.72 -0.92
C VAL A 65 -11.50 9.07 -0.15
N LEU A 66 -12.65 9.15 -0.82
CA LEU A 66 -13.93 9.48 -0.18
C LEU A 66 -14.36 8.41 0.84
N LEU A 67 -14.27 7.13 0.47
CA LEU A 67 -14.66 6.02 1.35
C LEU A 67 -13.70 5.88 2.54
N ASN A 68 -12.39 6.02 2.33
CA ASN A 68 -11.41 5.97 3.40
C ASN A 68 -11.58 7.16 4.35
N PHE A 69 -11.66 8.38 3.80
CA PHE A 69 -11.82 9.58 4.62
C PHE A 69 -13.14 9.57 5.40
N GLY A 70 -14.25 9.24 4.73
CA GLY A 70 -15.56 9.10 5.37
C GLY A 70 -15.57 8.00 6.44
N GLY A 71 -15.01 6.84 6.14
CA GLY A 71 -14.92 5.71 7.07
C GLY A 71 -14.11 6.04 8.33
N PHE A 72 -12.92 6.62 8.17
CA PHE A 72 -12.11 7.01 9.33
C PHE A 72 -12.69 8.19 10.11
N MET A 73 -13.36 9.14 9.45
CA MET A 73 -14.09 10.20 10.14
C MET A 73 -15.24 9.63 10.98
N TYR A 74 -16.00 8.70 10.43
CA TYR A 74 -17.06 8.00 11.14
C TYR A 74 -16.52 7.21 12.34
N ILE A 75 -15.48 6.39 12.14
CA ILE A 75 -14.82 5.64 13.21
C ILE A 75 -14.32 6.59 14.32
N GLY A 76 -13.71 7.72 13.94
CA GLY A 76 -13.25 8.73 14.90
C GLY A 76 -14.38 9.39 15.70
N ALA A 77 -15.55 9.58 15.08
CA ALA A 77 -16.72 10.16 15.74
C ALA A 77 -17.37 9.22 16.76
N ILE A 78 -17.35 7.90 16.50
CA ILE A 78 -17.97 6.89 17.38
C ILE A 78 -17.01 6.30 18.43
N LEU A 79 -15.79 6.84 18.56
CA LEU A 79 -14.82 6.35 19.54
C LEU A 79 -15.40 6.40 20.96
N PRO A 80 -15.43 5.27 21.70
CA PRO A 80 -16.00 5.20 23.03
C PRO A 80 -15.02 5.74 24.08
N TRP A 81 -14.78 7.06 24.06
CA TRP A 81 -13.87 7.73 24.99
C TRP A 81 -14.16 7.45 26.48
N PRO A 82 -15.42 7.38 26.95
CA PRO A 82 -15.71 7.09 28.35
C PRO A 82 -15.27 5.68 28.76
N ASP A 83 -15.36 4.71 27.84
CA ASP A 83 -15.14 3.29 28.13
C ASP A 83 -13.66 2.90 28.13
N PHE A 84 -12.76 3.79 27.68
CA PHE A 84 -11.31 3.57 27.78
C PHE A 84 -10.79 3.66 29.22
N HIS A 85 -11.60 4.16 30.16
CA HIS A 85 -11.28 4.22 31.57
C HIS A 85 -12.47 3.85 32.45
N ASP A 86 -12.79 2.56 32.46
CA ASP A 86 -13.78 1.98 33.36
C ASP A 86 -13.12 0.95 34.31
N PRO A 87 -12.51 1.42 35.41
CA PRO A 87 -11.90 0.53 36.41
C PRO A 87 -12.93 -0.26 37.23
N THR A 88 -14.20 0.14 37.24
CA THR A 88 -15.25 -0.43 38.11
C THR A 88 -16.13 -1.47 37.45
N GLY A 89 -16.42 -1.35 36.15
CA GLY A 89 -17.20 -2.33 35.40
C GLY A 89 -16.30 -3.35 34.71
N THR A 90 -15.66 -2.93 33.62
CA THR A 90 -14.84 -3.81 32.76
C THR A 90 -13.39 -3.99 33.25
N GLY A 91 -12.92 -3.17 34.19
CA GLY A 91 -11.54 -3.19 34.67
C GLY A 91 -10.52 -2.66 33.64
N ILE A 92 -11.02 -1.98 32.60
CA ILE A 92 -10.21 -1.35 31.55
C ILE A 92 -9.64 -0.04 32.09
N THR A 93 -8.32 0.12 31.94
CA THR A 93 -7.63 1.36 32.30
C THR A 93 -6.66 1.75 31.19
N TRP A 94 -6.39 3.05 31.06
CA TRP A 94 -5.39 3.59 30.13
C TRP A 94 -4.05 2.86 30.19
N SER A 95 -3.57 2.53 31.39
CA SER A 95 -2.28 1.83 31.56
C SER A 95 -2.30 0.43 30.95
N ARG A 96 -3.36 -0.35 31.21
CA ARG A 96 -3.54 -1.70 30.64
C ARG A 96 -3.70 -1.64 29.13
N LEU A 97 -4.46 -0.67 28.62
CA LEU A 97 -4.66 -0.45 27.19
C LEU A 97 -3.35 -0.05 26.47
N LEU A 98 -2.52 0.79 27.08
CA LEU A 98 -1.20 1.15 26.53
C LEU A 98 -0.25 -0.04 26.50
N VAL A 99 -0.17 -0.79 27.60
CA VAL A 99 0.68 -1.99 27.69
C VAL A 99 0.20 -3.04 26.69
N LEU A 100 -1.11 -3.31 26.62
CA LEU A 100 -1.70 -4.21 25.65
C LEU A 100 -1.40 -3.78 24.22
N GLY A 101 -1.56 -2.48 23.91
CA GLY A 101 -1.23 -1.92 22.61
C GLY A 101 0.23 -2.18 22.23
N LEU A 102 1.17 -1.89 23.13
CA LEU A 102 2.60 -2.13 22.91
C LEU A 102 2.89 -3.62 22.70
N LEU A 103 2.32 -4.49 23.53
CA LEU A 103 2.46 -5.95 23.40
C LEU A 103 1.94 -6.42 22.05
N VAL A 104 0.76 -5.95 21.63
CA VAL A 104 0.16 -6.33 20.35
C VAL A 104 1.02 -5.84 19.18
N LEU A 105 1.60 -4.64 19.23
CA LEU A 105 2.51 -4.16 18.19
C LEU A 105 3.76 -5.04 18.06
N ILE A 106 4.32 -5.48 19.18
CA ILE A 106 5.54 -6.29 19.19
C ILE A 106 5.25 -7.74 18.80
N PHE A 107 4.18 -8.34 19.33
CA PHE A 107 3.95 -9.79 19.24
C PHE A 107 3.00 -10.23 18.12
N ARG A 108 2.18 -9.34 17.55
CA ARG A 108 1.18 -9.76 16.55
C ARG A 108 1.79 -10.22 15.23
N ARG A 109 2.80 -9.51 14.71
CA ARG A 109 3.36 -9.77 13.37
C ARG A 109 4.85 -10.07 13.36
N LEU A 110 5.64 -9.36 14.16
CA LEU A 110 7.09 -9.54 14.18
C LEU A 110 7.50 -11.00 14.42
N PRO A 111 6.99 -11.72 15.44
CA PRO A 111 7.46 -13.07 15.73
C PRO A 111 7.14 -14.04 14.59
N ALA A 112 5.94 -13.93 14.00
CA ALA A 112 5.53 -14.76 12.88
C ALA A 112 6.41 -14.51 11.65
N ILE A 113 6.66 -13.25 11.31
CA ILE A 113 7.50 -12.92 10.14
C ILE A 113 8.95 -13.31 10.38
N PHE A 114 9.50 -13.12 11.58
CA PHE A 114 10.84 -13.60 11.92
C PHE A 114 10.95 -15.14 11.94
N ALA A 115 9.87 -15.87 12.22
CA ALA A 115 9.86 -17.32 12.12
C ALA A 115 9.84 -17.79 10.66
N PHE A 116 9.13 -17.07 9.78
CA PHE A 116 8.85 -17.52 8.41
C PHE A 116 9.60 -16.78 7.30
N TYR A 117 10.39 -15.73 7.57
CA TYR A 117 11.05 -14.95 6.50
C TYR A 117 11.96 -15.81 5.61
N LYS A 118 12.57 -16.86 6.16
CA LYS A 118 13.39 -17.80 5.38
C LYS A 118 12.59 -18.64 4.37
N LEU A 119 11.29 -18.77 4.56
CA LEU A 119 10.40 -19.47 3.61
C LEU A 119 9.92 -18.55 2.47
N MET A 120 10.13 -17.23 2.58
CA MET A 120 9.68 -16.23 1.61
C MET A 120 10.87 -15.42 1.06
N PRO A 121 11.85 -16.08 0.40
CA PRO A 121 13.06 -15.41 -0.07
C PRO A 121 12.78 -14.32 -1.11
N ASP A 122 11.70 -14.43 -1.88
CA ASP A 122 11.29 -13.45 -2.89
C ASP A 122 10.77 -12.14 -2.26
N VAL A 123 10.38 -12.15 -0.98
CA VAL A 123 9.77 -11.02 -0.28
C VAL A 123 10.72 -10.39 0.74
N CYS A 124 11.50 -11.19 1.47
CA CYS A 124 12.42 -10.71 2.51
C CYS A 124 13.73 -11.49 2.45
N THR A 125 14.79 -10.83 2.00
CA THR A 125 16.14 -11.42 1.92
C THR A 125 16.93 -11.15 3.20
N SER A 126 16.71 -10.00 3.83
CA SER A 126 17.45 -9.59 5.04
C SER A 126 16.58 -9.54 6.31
N TRP A 127 17.20 -9.69 7.48
CA TRP A 127 16.51 -9.56 8.77
C TRP A 127 15.95 -8.14 8.98
N LYS A 128 16.55 -7.13 8.33
CA LYS A 128 16.08 -5.74 8.36
C LYS A 128 14.82 -5.56 7.52
N GLU A 129 14.75 -6.19 6.35
CA GLU A 129 13.53 -6.24 5.54
C GLU A 129 12.41 -6.98 6.26
N ALA A 130 12.71 -8.11 6.91
CA ALA A 130 11.73 -8.84 7.71
C ALA A 130 11.19 -7.99 8.89
N LEU A 131 12.06 -7.25 9.58
CA LEU A 131 11.67 -6.30 10.62
C LEU A 131 10.77 -5.20 10.05
N PHE A 132 11.15 -4.61 8.92
CA PHE A 132 10.39 -3.56 8.26
C PHE A 132 9.01 -4.06 7.81
N MET A 133 8.95 -5.20 7.13
CA MET A 133 7.71 -5.84 6.68
C MET A 133 6.77 -6.15 7.86
N GLY A 134 7.33 -6.68 8.96
CA GLY A 134 6.52 -7.03 10.12
C GLY A 134 6.07 -5.84 10.94
N TYR A 135 6.86 -4.78 10.98
CA TYR A 135 6.48 -3.52 11.59
C TYR A 135 5.38 -2.83 10.79
N PHE A 136 5.50 -2.70 9.46
CA PHE A 136 4.50 -2.02 8.64
C PHE A 136 3.28 -2.92 8.37
N GLY A 137 2.34 -2.93 9.32
CA GLY A 137 1.04 -3.59 9.21
C GLY A 137 0.07 -3.12 10.27
N PRO A 138 -0.39 -1.86 10.21
CA PRO A 138 -1.29 -1.31 11.21
C PRO A 138 -2.62 -2.07 11.23
N ILE A 139 -3.26 -2.11 12.40
CA ILE A 139 -4.67 -2.51 12.49
C ILE A 139 -5.50 -1.39 11.88
N GLY A 140 -6.36 -1.75 10.92
CA GLY A 140 -7.22 -0.80 10.23
C GLY A 140 -8.71 -0.95 10.56
N ALA A 141 -9.55 -0.34 9.72
CA ALA A 141 -11.00 -0.33 9.83
C ALA A 141 -11.64 -1.73 9.81
N GLY A 142 -10.99 -2.74 9.21
CA GLY A 142 -11.49 -4.12 9.22
C GLY A 142 -11.68 -4.70 10.62
N ALA A 143 -10.82 -4.35 11.59
CA ALA A 143 -11.00 -4.78 12.98
C ALA A 143 -12.25 -4.15 13.62
N VAL A 144 -12.54 -2.90 13.25
CA VAL A 144 -13.76 -2.19 13.68
C VAL A 144 -15.01 -2.85 13.07
N PHE A 145 -14.95 -3.21 11.79
CA PHE A 145 -16.03 -3.95 11.15
C PHE A 145 -16.32 -5.29 11.86
N TYR A 146 -15.29 -6.07 12.16
CA TYR A 146 -15.48 -7.36 12.84
C TYR A 146 -16.00 -7.22 14.28
N VAL A 147 -15.58 -6.20 15.03
CA VAL A 147 -16.12 -6.00 16.40
C VAL A 147 -17.58 -5.57 16.38
N GLU A 148 -17.98 -4.74 15.43
CA GLU A 148 -19.39 -4.34 15.28
C GLU A 148 -20.23 -5.51 14.77
N HIS A 149 -19.72 -6.30 13.82
CA HIS A 149 -20.38 -7.52 13.39
C HIS A 149 -20.53 -8.54 14.53
N ALA A 150 -19.49 -8.72 15.34
CA ALA A 150 -19.54 -9.59 16.52
C ALA A 150 -20.58 -9.09 17.54
N ARG A 151 -20.66 -7.78 17.80
CA ARG A 151 -21.67 -7.19 18.69
C ARG A 151 -23.11 -7.46 18.27
N HIS A 152 -23.37 -7.63 16.98
CA HIS A 152 -24.70 -8.00 16.47
C HIS A 152 -25.02 -9.50 16.63
N LEU A 153 -23.99 -10.35 16.72
CA LEU A 153 -24.13 -11.79 16.87
C LEU A 153 -24.25 -12.22 18.34
N PHE A 154 -23.62 -11.47 19.26
CA PHE A 154 -23.69 -11.77 20.69
C PHE A 154 -24.98 -11.23 21.32
N PRO A 155 -25.55 -11.94 22.31
CA PRO A 155 -26.74 -11.51 23.03
C PRO A 155 -26.53 -10.15 23.71
N HIS A 156 -27.61 -9.37 23.82
CA HIS A 156 -27.55 -8.06 24.45
C HIS A 156 -27.35 -8.19 25.97
N ASP A 157 -26.88 -7.11 26.60
CA ASP A 157 -26.60 -7.04 28.03
C ASP A 157 -27.70 -7.69 28.88
N GLY A 158 -27.34 -8.76 29.61
CA GLY A 158 -28.23 -9.47 30.55
C GLY A 158 -28.96 -10.70 29.98
N GLU A 159 -28.77 -11.03 28.70
CA GLU A 159 -29.33 -12.25 28.10
C GLU A 159 -28.34 -13.44 28.10
N GLY A 160 -27.04 -13.18 28.24
CA GLY A 160 -25.98 -14.19 28.34
C GLY A 160 -25.37 -14.31 29.75
N ASP A 161 -24.37 -15.18 29.89
CA ASP A 161 -23.64 -15.35 31.15
C ASP A 161 -22.87 -14.06 31.51
N GLU A 162 -22.57 -13.88 32.80
CA GLU A 162 -21.85 -12.68 33.29
C GLU A 162 -20.47 -12.53 32.61
N GLU A 163 -19.80 -13.65 32.34
CA GLU A 163 -18.51 -13.67 31.61
C GLU A 163 -18.66 -13.24 30.15
N GLU A 164 -19.71 -13.71 29.46
CA GLU A 164 -19.99 -13.34 28.07
C GLU A 164 -20.31 -11.84 27.95
N THR A 165 -21.15 -11.34 28.86
CA THR A 165 -21.52 -9.92 28.91
C THR A 165 -20.30 -9.04 29.17
N ASN A 166 -19.43 -9.43 30.11
CA ASN A 166 -18.20 -8.70 30.40
C ASN A 166 -17.22 -8.73 29.22
N LEU A 167 -17.13 -9.85 28.49
CA LEU A 167 -16.30 -9.96 27.30
C LEU A 167 -16.80 -9.04 26.18
N VAL A 168 -18.10 -9.05 25.88
CA VAL A 168 -18.70 -8.21 24.82
C VAL A 168 -18.51 -6.72 25.14
N ARG A 169 -18.69 -6.33 26.42
CA ARG A 169 -18.44 -4.96 26.89
C ARG A 169 -16.98 -4.55 26.76
N ALA A 170 -16.04 -5.44 27.10
CA ALA A 170 -14.61 -5.14 27.03
C ALA A 170 -14.06 -5.14 25.59
N MET A 171 -14.65 -5.95 24.70
CA MET A 171 -14.18 -6.16 23.33
C MET A 171 -14.17 -4.85 22.52
N GLY A 172 -15.25 -4.09 22.57
CA GLY A 172 -15.36 -2.83 21.82
C GLY A 172 -14.26 -1.83 22.18
N PRO A 173 -14.23 -1.30 23.41
CA PRO A 173 -13.22 -0.33 23.84
C PRO A 173 -11.78 -0.82 23.59
N THR A 174 -11.53 -2.12 23.78
CA THR A 174 -10.21 -2.71 23.52
C THR A 174 -9.84 -2.65 22.04
N VAL A 175 -10.71 -3.08 21.14
CA VAL A 175 -10.43 -3.09 19.69
C VAL A 175 -10.30 -1.67 19.14
N TYR A 176 -11.21 -0.77 19.52
CA TYR A 176 -11.13 0.64 19.11
C TYR A 176 -9.83 1.30 19.57
N TRP A 177 -9.41 1.05 20.81
CA TRP A 177 -8.13 1.53 21.31
C TRP A 177 -6.94 0.96 20.53
N LEU A 178 -6.93 -0.35 20.27
CA LEU A 178 -5.84 -1.00 19.52
C LEU A 178 -5.72 -0.46 18.10
N VAL A 179 -6.84 -0.18 17.42
CA VAL A 179 -6.88 0.47 16.10
C VAL A 179 -6.29 1.88 16.19
N LEU A 180 -6.79 2.71 17.11
CA LEU A 180 -6.30 4.08 17.30
C LEU A 180 -4.79 4.12 17.60
N PHE A 181 -4.36 3.34 18.60
CA PHE A 181 -2.97 3.26 19.02
C PHE A 181 -2.07 2.75 17.88
N SER A 182 -2.52 1.75 17.13
CA SER A 182 -1.78 1.24 15.98
C SER A 182 -1.65 2.29 14.87
N ILE A 183 -2.72 2.99 14.51
CA ILE A 183 -2.69 4.02 13.47
C ILE A 183 -1.73 5.15 13.86
N ILE A 184 -1.75 5.59 15.13
CA ILE A 184 -0.87 6.64 15.63
C ILE A 184 0.61 6.18 15.58
N VAL A 185 0.93 5.01 16.14
CA VAL A 185 2.33 4.55 16.21
C VAL A 185 2.91 4.32 14.82
N HIS A 186 2.20 3.62 13.94
CA HIS A 186 2.69 3.36 12.58
C HIS A 186 2.65 4.63 11.71
N GLY A 187 1.61 5.45 11.83
CA GLY A 187 1.48 6.69 11.06
C GLY A 187 2.59 7.70 11.39
N LEU A 188 2.96 7.81 12.66
CA LEU A 188 4.06 8.69 13.10
C LEU A 188 5.45 8.09 12.86
N SER A 189 5.55 6.78 12.64
CA SER A 189 6.85 6.10 12.44
C SER A 189 7.61 6.60 11.22
N ILE A 190 6.93 6.82 10.08
CA ILE A 190 7.57 7.26 8.83
C ILE A 190 8.14 8.68 8.98
N PRO A 191 7.36 9.68 9.43
CA PRO A 191 7.90 11.00 9.75
C PRO A 191 9.05 10.97 10.77
N ALA A 192 8.92 10.17 11.83
CA ALA A 192 9.95 10.05 12.86
C ALA A 192 11.26 9.47 12.30
N LEU A 193 11.17 8.42 11.48
CA LEU A 193 12.33 7.85 10.78
C LEU A 193 12.97 8.87 9.82
N ASN A 194 12.16 9.63 9.09
CA ASN A 194 12.66 10.67 8.18
C ASN A 194 13.44 11.76 8.95
N ILE A 195 12.91 12.24 10.08
CA ILE A 195 13.59 13.21 10.95
C ILE A 195 14.89 12.62 11.50
N PHE A 196 14.87 11.35 11.93
CA PHE A 196 16.06 10.66 12.42
C PHE A 196 17.15 10.54 11.34
N TYR A 197 16.79 10.20 10.10
CA TYR A 197 17.73 10.13 8.99
C TYR A 197 18.30 11.49 8.61
N HIS A 198 17.47 12.54 8.63
CA HIS A 198 17.92 13.91 8.41
C HIS A 198 18.94 14.35 9.48
N TYR A 199 18.69 14.02 10.75
CA TYR A 199 19.60 14.35 11.85
C TYR A 199 20.92 13.56 11.79
N THR A 200 20.87 12.29 11.36
CA THR A 200 22.04 11.42 11.26
C THR A 200 22.85 11.61 9.96
N GLY A 201 22.45 12.55 9.10
CA GLY A 201 23.18 12.90 7.87
C GLY A 201 23.27 11.78 6.84
N LYS A 202 22.42 10.74 6.95
CA LYS A 202 22.38 9.67 5.95
C LYS A 202 21.70 10.19 4.69
N ALA A 203 22.40 10.09 3.57
CA ALA A 203 21.84 10.46 2.28
C ALA A 203 20.58 9.60 2.02
N PRO A 204 19.44 10.19 1.63
CA PRO A 204 18.28 9.41 1.23
C PRO A 204 18.69 8.51 0.05
N ILE A 205 18.30 7.24 0.13
CA ILE A 205 18.49 6.30 -0.97
C ILE A 205 17.73 6.87 -2.18
N LYS A 206 18.47 7.25 -3.21
CA LYS A 206 17.92 7.68 -4.48
C LYS A 206 17.80 6.42 -5.32
N ASP A 207 16.59 6.02 -5.67
CA ASP A 207 16.41 5.04 -6.73
C ASP A 207 16.95 5.65 -8.03
N ASP A 208 17.75 4.85 -8.75
CA ASP A 208 18.45 5.27 -9.95
C ASP A 208 17.47 5.88 -10.96
N ALA A 209 17.85 7.02 -11.53
CA ALA A 209 17.03 7.72 -12.49
C ALA A 209 16.85 6.83 -13.74
N VAL A 210 15.60 6.68 -14.19
CA VAL A 210 15.29 5.86 -15.36
C VAL A 210 15.34 6.75 -16.60
N GLU A 211 16.21 6.40 -17.56
CA GLU A 211 16.22 7.04 -18.87
C GLU A 211 14.99 6.59 -19.67
N LEU A 212 14.06 7.51 -19.86
CA LEU A 212 12.89 7.33 -20.72
C LEU A 212 13.18 7.94 -22.09
N ARG A 213 12.92 7.16 -23.14
CA ARG A 213 13.02 7.65 -24.52
C ARG A 213 11.92 8.66 -24.81
N ARG A 214 12.28 9.80 -25.38
CA ARG A 214 11.36 10.80 -25.92
C ARG A 214 10.64 10.24 -27.13
N ILE A 215 9.31 10.32 -27.10
CA ILE A 215 8.47 9.97 -28.26
C ILE A 215 8.44 11.14 -29.27
N SER A 216 8.69 12.37 -28.81
CA SER A 216 8.80 13.55 -29.68
C SER A 216 9.58 14.69 -29.01
N MET A 217 10.34 15.44 -29.82
CA MET A 217 11.16 16.60 -29.42
C MET A 217 10.35 17.77 -28.82
N ARG A 218 9.03 17.78 -29.00
CA ARG A 218 8.14 18.85 -28.48
C ARG A 218 7.36 18.45 -27.23
N VAL A 219 7.57 17.24 -26.71
CA VAL A 219 6.88 16.78 -25.50
C VAL A 219 7.52 17.45 -24.29
N THR A 220 6.71 18.10 -23.46
CA THR A 220 7.17 18.68 -22.19
C THR A 220 7.62 17.53 -21.27
N PRO A 221 8.81 17.62 -20.63
CA PRO A 221 9.21 16.63 -19.64
C PRO A 221 8.17 16.53 -18.51
N PRO A 222 7.89 15.33 -17.98
CA PRO A 222 7.08 15.21 -16.77
C PRO A 222 7.77 15.94 -15.61
N ALA A 223 6.99 16.43 -14.64
CA ALA A 223 7.47 17.33 -13.57
C ALA A 223 8.62 16.75 -12.71
N ASN A 224 8.77 15.43 -12.72
CA ASN A 224 9.81 14.65 -12.06
C ASN A 224 10.93 14.20 -13.02
N ALA A 225 11.08 14.82 -14.19
CA ALA A 225 12.13 14.48 -15.15
C ALA A 225 12.95 15.68 -15.59
N VAL A 226 14.25 15.43 -15.83
CA VAL A 226 15.18 16.39 -16.42
C VAL A 226 15.45 15.98 -17.86
N ALA A 227 15.70 16.95 -18.73
CA ALA A 227 16.14 16.69 -20.08
C ALA A 227 17.48 15.92 -20.07
N GLY A 228 17.51 14.71 -20.63
CA GLY A 228 18.73 13.97 -20.93
C GLY A 228 19.31 14.43 -22.27
N ASP A 229 20.15 13.59 -22.89
CA ASP A 229 20.69 13.86 -24.22
C ASP A 229 19.60 13.67 -25.31
N GLY A 230 19.62 14.52 -26.33
CA GLY A 230 18.71 14.62 -27.49
C GLY A 230 17.30 14.03 -27.33
N ASP A 231 17.23 12.70 -27.42
CA ASP A 231 16.02 11.88 -27.46
C ASP A 231 15.66 11.23 -26.10
N THR A 232 16.20 11.68 -24.97
CA THR A 232 15.90 11.09 -23.65
C THR A 232 15.46 12.10 -22.58
N PHE A 233 14.61 11.64 -21.67
CA PHE A 233 14.32 12.29 -20.39
C PHE A 233 14.83 11.39 -19.27
N ILE A 234 15.51 11.98 -18.31
CA ILE A 234 15.91 11.30 -17.08
C ILE A 234 14.75 11.50 -16.10
N ALA A 235 13.92 10.47 -15.93
CA ALA A 235 12.77 10.51 -15.02
C ALA A 235 13.16 9.95 -13.65
N TYR A 236 12.92 10.76 -12.62
CA TYR A 236 13.16 10.40 -11.23
C TYR A 236 11.88 9.83 -10.63
N ASN A 237 11.97 8.70 -9.93
CA ASN A 237 10.79 8.10 -9.31
C ASN A 237 10.19 9.08 -8.28
N ARG A 238 8.85 9.12 -8.19
CA ARG A 238 7.99 10.20 -7.63
C ARG A 238 8.22 10.55 -6.14
N PHE A 239 9.21 9.94 -5.49
CA PHE A 239 9.59 10.15 -4.09
C PHE A 239 10.88 10.98 -3.89
N SER A 240 11.60 11.32 -4.96
CA SER A 240 12.83 12.10 -4.84
C SER A 240 12.56 13.60 -5.05
N ARG A 241 12.65 14.39 -3.97
CA ARG A 241 12.67 15.86 -4.08
C ARG A 241 14.03 16.28 -4.62
N HIS A 242 14.07 16.97 -5.75
CA HIS A 242 15.24 17.75 -6.15
C HIS A 242 15.43 18.93 -5.19
N LEU A 243 16.35 18.81 -4.23
CA LEU A 243 17.08 19.98 -3.73
C LEU A 243 18.42 20.03 -4.46
N GLY A 244 18.69 21.20 -5.06
CA GLY A 244 19.64 21.37 -6.15
C GLY A 244 21.11 21.07 -5.85
N GLY A 245 21.88 20.91 -6.93
CA GLY A 245 23.35 20.92 -6.92
C GLY A 245 23.99 19.89 -7.84
N ASN A 246 24.49 20.36 -8.99
CA ASN A 246 25.47 19.76 -9.91
C ASN A 246 25.16 18.44 -10.63
N VAL A 247 25.01 18.56 -11.96
CA VAL A 247 24.69 17.54 -12.98
C VAL A 247 25.91 16.68 -13.39
N ALA A 248 26.92 16.55 -12.55
CA ALA A 248 28.23 16.03 -12.98
C ALA A 248 28.61 14.71 -12.32
N SER A 249 27.84 13.64 -12.57
CA SER A 249 28.35 12.26 -12.58
C SER A 249 27.23 11.26 -12.91
N LEU A 250 27.04 10.97 -14.20
CA LEU A 250 26.36 9.76 -14.64
C LEU A 250 27.38 8.85 -15.33
N PRO A 251 27.21 7.51 -15.28
CA PRO A 251 28.14 6.57 -15.90
C PRO A 251 28.00 6.66 -17.42
N ILE A 252 29.07 7.03 -18.10
CA ILE A 252 29.11 7.13 -19.57
C ILE A 252 28.95 5.73 -20.17
N GLY A 253 27.77 5.45 -20.72
CA GLY A 253 27.52 4.32 -21.61
C GLY A 253 28.39 4.44 -22.86
N ARG A 254 29.15 3.38 -23.12
CA ARG A 254 30.18 3.25 -24.17
C ARG A 254 29.65 3.66 -25.56
N SER A 255 30.27 4.68 -26.16
CA SER A 255 30.02 5.11 -27.54
C SER A 255 30.50 4.06 -28.55
N THR A 256 29.58 3.51 -29.34
CA THR A 256 29.91 2.87 -30.62
C THR A 256 29.53 3.82 -31.74
N THR A 257 30.49 4.65 -32.13
CA THR A 257 30.55 5.30 -33.43
C THR A 257 30.89 4.24 -34.46
N GLU A 258 29.98 3.95 -35.39
CA GLU A 258 30.33 3.49 -36.74
C GLU A 258 29.20 3.92 -37.68
N ASP A 259 29.58 4.80 -38.61
CA ASP A 259 28.77 5.33 -39.71
C ASP A 259 28.16 4.21 -40.56
N GLN A 260 26.86 4.33 -40.87
CA GLN A 260 26.33 3.94 -42.18
C GLN A 260 24.88 4.41 -42.39
N GLY A 261 24.73 5.35 -43.34
CA GLY A 261 23.82 5.22 -44.49
C GLY A 261 22.31 5.15 -44.25
N PHE A 262 21.63 6.22 -44.61
CA PHE A 262 20.20 6.34 -44.85
C PHE A 262 19.71 5.32 -45.91
N SER A 263 18.70 4.49 -45.60
CA SER A 263 17.75 3.95 -46.58
C SER A 263 16.46 3.50 -45.90
N ASP A 264 15.33 3.95 -46.45
CA ASP A 264 13.97 3.54 -46.12
C ASP A 264 13.71 2.06 -46.48
N ASP A 265 12.60 1.56 -45.92
CA ASP A 265 11.84 0.33 -46.21
C ASP A 265 12.07 -0.92 -45.33
N GLU A 266 10.95 -1.34 -44.74
CA GLU A 266 10.52 -2.70 -44.35
C GLU A 266 11.45 -3.57 -43.47
N ASP A 267 11.13 -3.66 -42.15
CA ASP A 267 11.02 -4.99 -41.52
C ASP A 267 10.17 -4.95 -40.24
N LEU A 268 8.97 -5.51 -40.35
CA LEU A 268 8.13 -5.92 -39.23
C LEU A 268 8.69 -7.22 -38.65
N GLY A 269 9.09 -7.17 -37.38
CA GLY A 269 9.09 -8.35 -36.51
C GLY A 269 10.33 -9.22 -36.57
N LYS A 270 11.25 -8.99 -35.62
CA LYS A 270 11.98 -10.04 -34.90
C LYS A 270 12.66 -9.44 -33.67
N GLY A 271 12.16 -9.81 -32.49
CA GLY A 271 12.82 -9.52 -31.22
C GLY A 271 14.21 -10.17 -31.18
N ARG A 272 15.23 -9.38 -30.85
CA ARG A 272 16.56 -9.91 -30.52
C ARG A 272 16.56 -10.48 -29.09
N PRO A 273 17.24 -11.62 -28.85
CA PRO A 273 17.23 -12.28 -27.55
C PRO A 273 18.06 -11.50 -26.52
N SER A 274 17.55 -11.38 -25.29
CA SER A 274 18.26 -10.78 -24.17
C SER A 274 19.41 -11.68 -23.71
N GLN A 275 20.65 -11.20 -23.80
CA GLN A 275 21.77 -11.82 -23.09
C GLN A 275 21.61 -11.57 -21.59
N GLY A 276 21.40 -12.64 -20.83
CA GLY A 276 21.42 -12.61 -19.38
C GLY A 276 22.82 -12.27 -18.85
N LYS A 277 22.90 -11.32 -17.92
CA LYS A 277 24.06 -11.13 -17.05
C LYS A 277 23.67 -11.37 -15.61
N LYS A 278 24.17 -12.49 -15.09
CA LYS A 278 24.39 -12.73 -13.66
C LYS A 278 25.42 -11.72 -13.17
N GLY A 279 25.08 -10.95 -12.14
CA GLY A 279 26.02 -10.09 -11.42
C GLY A 279 25.67 -10.12 -9.95
N GLY A 280 26.37 -10.97 -9.18
CA GLY A 280 26.26 -10.98 -7.72
C GLY A 280 26.88 -9.72 -7.14
N LEU A 281 26.18 -9.11 -6.17
CA LEU A 281 26.72 -8.05 -5.33
C LEU A 281 27.06 -8.61 -3.95
N THR A 282 28.35 -8.73 -3.68
CA THR A 282 28.94 -8.82 -2.34
C THR A 282 29.19 -7.41 -1.82
N TRP A 283 28.72 -7.08 -0.61
CA TRP A 283 29.03 -5.83 0.08
C TRP A 283 29.66 -6.12 1.45
N VAL A 284 30.74 -5.39 1.72
CA VAL A 284 31.44 -5.24 3.01
C VAL A 284 30.68 -4.23 3.87
#